data_AF-A0A2H0Q579-F1
#
_entry.id   AF-A0A2H0Q579-F1
#
_cell.length_a   1.000
_cell.length_b   1.000
_cell.length_c   1.000
_cell.angle_alpha   90.00
_cell.angle_beta   90.00
_cell.angle_gamma   90.00
#
_symmetry.space_group_name_H-M   'P 1'
#
loop_
_entity.id
_entity.type
_entity.pdbx_description
1 polymer ?
#
loop_
_entity_poly.entity_id
_entity_poly.type
_entity_poly.pdbx_seq_one_letter_code
_entity_poly.pdbx_strand_id
1 'polypeptide(L)'
;MAKSKTLKKQETFSKEKAKATPWVFTEQTNISDIEECMKEALFEDDIESFQGGLLILLDHYDYKDIVKRTGLSKSTLYRMCQPNSNPTLSNVCKVLAYITQASRVA
;
A
#
# COMPACT_ATOMS: atom_id res chain seq x y z
N MET A 1 9.60 55.71 1.83
CA MET A 1 9.85 54.51 2.67
C MET A 1 9.59 53.27 1.83
N ALA A 2 10.66 52.59 1.41
CA ALA A 2 10.58 51.42 0.52
C ALA A 2 10.27 50.16 1.34
N LYS A 3 9.22 49.41 0.95
CA LYS A 3 8.83 48.16 1.60
C LYS A 3 9.74 47.02 1.10
N SER A 4 10.60 46.53 1.98
CA SER A 4 11.48 45.38 1.73
C SER A 4 10.65 44.10 1.56
N LYS A 5 10.79 43.43 0.42
CA LYS A 5 10.21 42.11 0.15
C LYS A 5 11.05 41.04 0.86
N THR A 6 10.47 40.35 1.85
CA THR A 6 11.11 39.21 2.51
C THR A 6 11.02 37.98 1.62
N LEU A 7 12.13 37.58 1.00
CA LEU A 7 12.28 36.30 0.32
C LEU A 7 12.29 35.18 1.39
N LYS A 8 11.17 34.46 1.51
CA LYS A 8 11.11 33.19 2.25
C LYS A 8 11.99 32.18 1.51
N LYS A 9 13.17 31.92 2.08
CA LYS A 9 14.08 30.85 1.68
C LYS A 9 13.34 29.52 1.85
N GLN A 10 12.95 28.88 0.75
CA GLN A 10 12.44 27.51 0.76
C GLN A 10 13.59 26.61 1.19
N GLU A 11 13.51 26.06 2.41
CA GLU A 11 14.34 24.95 2.81
C GLU A 11 13.98 23.76 1.92
N THR A 12 14.93 23.35 1.08
CA THR A 12 14.88 22.11 0.34
C THR A 12 14.92 20.97 1.35
N PHE A 13 13.74 20.49 1.74
CA PHE A 13 13.59 19.18 2.38
C PHE A 13 14.13 18.15 1.38
N SER A 14 15.38 17.74 1.57
CA SER A 14 15.95 16.58 0.91
C SER A 14 15.07 15.40 1.28
N LYS A 15 14.13 15.05 0.39
CA LYS A 15 13.40 13.79 0.48
C LYS A 15 14.43 12.69 0.27
N GLU A 16 15.06 12.24 1.34
CA GLU A 16 15.63 10.91 1.39
C GLU A 16 14.51 9.97 0.96
N LYS A 17 14.61 9.49 -0.28
CA LYS A 17 13.70 8.48 -0.79
C LYS A 17 13.92 7.29 0.12
N ALA A 18 12.94 6.97 0.96
CA ALA A 18 12.90 5.72 1.69
C ALA A 18 13.21 4.61 0.68
N LYS A 19 14.43 4.07 0.76
CA LYS A 19 14.84 2.95 -0.07
C LYS A 19 14.20 1.74 0.59
N ALA A 20 12.94 1.47 0.23
CA ALA A 20 12.35 0.18 0.50
C ALA A 20 13.32 -0.87 -0.03
N THR A 21 13.77 -1.78 0.82
CA THR A 21 14.43 -3.00 0.35
C THR A 21 13.51 -3.63 -0.68
N PRO A 22 13.97 -3.88 -1.91
CA PRO A 22 13.15 -4.56 -2.91
C PRO A 22 12.73 -5.89 -2.32
N TRP A 23 11.44 -6.10 -2.16
CA TRP A 23 10.95 -7.39 -1.73
C TRP A 23 11.27 -8.41 -2.83
N VAL A 24 12.02 -9.45 -2.47
CA VAL A 24 12.42 -10.52 -3.39
C VAL A 24 11.38 -11.62 -3.25
N PHE A 25 10.49 -11.74 -4.23
CA PHE A 25 9.57 -12.87 -4.35
C PHE A 25 10.40 -14.16 -4.46
N THR A 26 10.40 -14.99 -3.42
CA THR A 26 10.88 -16.37 -3.53
C THR A 26 9.69 -17.27 -3.89
N GLU A 27 9.91 -18.25 -4.76
CA GLU A 27 8.88 -19.18 -5.27
C GLU A 27 8.14 -19.98 -4.17
N GLN A 28 8.54 -19.86 -2.90
CA GLN A 28 7.91 -20.50 -1.74
C GLN A 28 6.93 -19.61 -0.98
N THR A 29 6.63 -18.39 -1.44
CA THR A 29 5.72 -17.49 -0.70
C THR A 29 4.27 -17.95 -0.87
N ASN A 30 3.70 -18.58 0.15
CA ASN A 30 2.30 -19.00 0.16
C ASN A 30 1.40 -17.78 0.47
N ILE A 31 0.39 -17.56 -0.37
CA ILE A 31 -0.60 -16.48 -0.20
C ILE A 31 -1.28 -16.57 1.17
N SER A 32 -1.50 -17.79 1.66
CA SER A 32 -2.12 -18.06 2.95
C SER A 32 -1.33 -17.47 4.12
N ASP A 33 0.01 -17.58 4.05
CA ASP A 33 0.91 -17.07 5.08
C ASP A 33 0.94 -15.54 5.07
N ILE A 34 0.82 -14.92 3.88
CA ILE A 34 0.70 -13.47 3.75
C ILE A 34 -0.63 -12.99 4.34
N GLU A 35 -1.73 -13.70 4.08
CA GLU A 35 -3.04 -13.37 4.66
C GLU A 35 -3.03 -13.46 6.19
N GLU A 36 -2.32 -14.45 6.76
CA GLU A 36 -2.17 -14.60 8.21
C GLU A 36 -1.31 -13.47 8.80
N CYS A 37 -0.14 -13.20 8.21
CA CYS A 37 0.73 -12.11 8.62
C CYS A 37 0.01 -10.75 8.57
N MET A 38 -0.80 -10.49 7.54
CA MET A 38 -1.59 -9.26 7.47
C MET A 38 -2.67 -9.16 8.55
N LYS A 39 -3.26 -10.28 8.99
CA LYS A 39 -4.23 -10.26 10.10
C LYS A 39 -3.53 -9.92 11.40
N GLU A 40 -2.39 -10.56 11.69
CA GLU A 40 -1.58 -10.27 12.87
C GLU A 40 -1.17 -8.79 12.89
N ALA A 41 -0.63 -8.29 11.77
CA ALA A 41 -0.25 -6.89 11.63
C ALA A 41 -1.41 -5.91 11.89
N LEU A 42 -2.64 -6.26 11.48
CA LEU A 42 -3.82 -5.45 11.76
C LEU A 42 -4.15 -5.37 13.27
N PHE A 43 -4.01 -6.48 14.00
CA PHE A 43 -4.31 -6.54 15.44
C PHE A 43 -3.19 -5.97 16.31
N GLU A 44 -1.96 -5.98 15.82
CA GLU A 44 -0.78 -5.42 16.50
C GLU A 44 -0.54 -3.94 16.17
N ASP A 45 -1.36 -3.33 15.31
CA ASP A 45 -1.17 -1.97 14.78
C ASP A 45 0.16 -1.80 14.01
N ASP A 46 0.65 -2.90 13.40
CA ASP A 46 1.82 -2.88 12.51
C ASP A 46 1.41 -2.50 11.09
N ILE A 47 1.33 -1.18 10.87
CA ILE A 47 0.93 -0.59 9.60
C ILE A 47 1.90 -0.94 8.47
N GLU A 48 3.20 -1.03 8.76
CA GLU A 48 4.22 -1.27 7.73
C GLU A 48 4.13 -2.70 7.19
N SER A 49 4.03 -3.69 8.07
CA SER A 49 3.85 -5.08 7.66
C SER A 49 2.52 -5.29 6.94
N PHE A 50 1.44 -4.64 7.40
CA PHE A 50 0.15 -4.68 6.72
C PHE A 50 0.23 -4.13 5.29
N GLN A 51 0.85 -2.96 5.10
CA GLN A 51 1.02 -2.35 3.78
C GLN A 51 1.93 -3.17 2.86
N GLY A 52 2.97 -3.79 3.43
CA GLY A 52 3.86 -4.72 2.71
C GLY A 52 3.11 -5.95 2.20
N GLY A 53 2.35 -6.63 3.07
CA GLY A 53 1.51 -7.77 2.67
C GLY A 53 0.48 -7.38 1.62
N LEU A 54 -0.17 -6.23 1.77
CA LEU A 54 -1.14 -5.72 0.79
C LEU A 54 -0.51 -5.50 -0.58
N LEU A 55 0.72 -4.98 -0.64
CA LEU A 55 1.45 -4.78 -1.88
C LEU A 55 1.76 -6.11 -2.58
N ILE A 56 2.26 -7.08 -1.82
CA ILE A 56 2.58 -8.42 -2.35
C ILE A 56 1.33 -9.07 -2.95
N LEU A 57 0.19 -8.99 -2.25
CA LEU A 57 -1.07 -9.54 -2.73
C LEU A 57 -1.56 -8.79 -3.98
N LEU A 58 -1.46 -7.46 -4.02
CA LEU A 58 -1.83 -6.70 -5.22
C LEU A 58 -0.98 -7.04 -6.43
N ASP A 59 0.31 -7.32 -6.24
CA ASP A 59 1.21 -7.72 -7.33
C ASP A 59 0.98 -9.17 -7.79
N HIS A 60 0.37 -10.02 -6.97
CA HIS A 60 -0.03 -11.38 -7.33
C HIS A 60 -1.24 -11.42 -8.28
N TYR A 61 -2.16 -10.46 -8.20
CA TYR A 61 -3.39 -10.43 -9.01
C TYR A 61 -3.31 -9.48 -10.21
N ASP A 62 -4.12 -9.70 -11.25
CA ASP A 62 -4.23 -8.76 -12.36
C ASP A 62 -4.90 -7.46 -11.91
N TYR A 63 -4.13 -6.36 -11.94
CA TYR A 63 -4.61 -5.01 -11.64
C TYR A 63 -5.87 -4.62 -12.41
N LYS A 64 -6.08 -5.09 -13.65
CA LYS A 64 -7.31 -4.79 -14.40
C LYS A 64 -8.54 -5.41 -13.74
N ASP A 65 -8.41 -6.64 -13.26
CA ASP A 65 -9.49 -7.35 -12.57
C ASP A 65 -9.75 -6.72 -11.19
N ILE A 66 -8.70 -6.42 -10.42
CA ILE A 66 -8.81 -5.73 -9.12
C ILE A 66 -9.57 -4.42 -9.28
N VAL A 67 -9.17 -3.56 -10.23
CA VAL A 67 -9.81 -2.26 -10.48
C VAL A 67 -11.29 -2.44 -10.83
N LYS A 68 -11.60 -3.42 -11.69
CA LYS A 68 -12.97 -3.70 -12.12
C LYS A 68 -13.85 -4.16 -10.96
N ARG A 69 -13.34 -5.00 -10.06
CA ARG A 69 -14.12 -5.57 -8.94
C ARG A 69 -14.22 -4.64 -7.74
N THR A 70 -13.16 -3.93 -7.41
CA THR A 70 -13.12 -3.03 -6.25
C THR A 70 -13.65 -1.63 -6.55
N GLY A 71 -13.66 -1.23 -7.82
CA GLY A 71 -13.96 0.15 -8.24
C GLY A 71 -12.89 1.17 -7.84
N LEU A 72 -11.75 0.72 -7.30
CA LEU A 72 -10.63 1.58 -6.94
C LEU A 72 -9.73 1.80 -8.15
N SER A 73 -9.29 3.03 -8.36
CA SER A 73 -8.34 3.32 -9.43
C SER A 73 -6.95 2.75 -9.10
N LYS A 74 -6.16 2.45 -10.14
CA LYS A 74 -4.77 1.99 -10.00
C LYS A 74 -3.94 2.93 -9.10
N SER A 75 -4.08 4.24 -9.26
CA SER A 75 -3.37 5.23 -8.42
C SER A 75 -3.83 5.23 -6.96
N THR A 76 -5.06 4.80 -6.68
CA THR A 76 -5.54 4.62 -5.30
C THR A 76 -4.90 3.38 -4.69
N LEU A 77 -4.96 2.25 -5.40
CA LEU A 77 -4.32 0.99 -4.97
C LEU A 77 -2.83 1.18 -4.64
N TYR A 78 -2.06 1.81 -5.53
CA TYR A 78 -0.64 2.10 -5.27
C TYR A 78 -0.43 3.01 -4.05
N ARG A 79 -1.27 4.03 -3.88
CA ARG A 79 -1.13 4.96 -2.76
C ARG A 79 -1.42 4.29 -1.42
N MET A 80 -2.31 3.30 -1.37
CA MET A 80 -2.63 2.56 -0.14
C MET A 80 -1.46 1.72 0.38
N CYS A 81 -0.48 1.40 -0.48
CA CYS A 81 0.70 0.62 -0.15
C CYS A 81 1.96 1.50 0.04
N GLN A 82 1.84 2.82 -0.06
CA GLN A 82 3.00 3.70 0.13
C GLN A 82 3.28 3.85 1.64
N PRO A 83 4.57 3.96 2.01
CA PRO A 83 4.96 4.33 3.37
C PRO A 83 4.26 5.62 3.80
N ASN A 84 3.78 5.67 5.05
CA ASN A 84 3.00 6.79 5.60
C ASN A 84 1.67 7.08 4.90
N SER A 85 1.18 6.16 4.06
CA SER A 85 -0.18 6.29 3.54
C SER A 85 -1.19 5.96 4.64
N ASN A 86 -2.34 6.64 4.58
CA ASN A 86 -3.47 6.37 5.46
C ASN A 86 -4.67 5.95 4.60
N PRO A 87 -4.69 4.69 4.14
CA PRO A 87 -5.81 4.18 3.36
C PRO A 87 -7.08 4.19 4.23
N THR A 88 -8.20 4.59 3.65
CA THR A 88 -9.46 4.53 4.40
C THR A 88 -9.84 3.07 4.66
N LEU A 89 -10.47 2.80 5.81
CA LEU A 89 -10.98 1.47 6.13
C LEU A 89 -11.86 0.91 5.00
N SER A 90 -12.68 1.76 4.37
CA SER A 90 -13.50 1.36 3.22
C SER A 90 -12.68 0.83 2.04
N ASN A 91 -11.58 1.50 1.71
CA ASN A 91 -10.70 1.04 0.63
C ASN A 91 -10.01 -0.27 0.99
N VAL A 92 -9.53 -0.39 2.22
CA VAL A 92 -8.91 -1.63 2.74
C VAL A 92 -9.90 -2.80 2.65
N CYS A 93 -11.12 -2.63 3.16
CA CYS A 93 -12.16 -3.66 3.11
C CYS A 93 -12.49 -4.10 1.68
N LYS A 94 -12.53 -3.19 0.71
CA LYS A 94 -12.77 -3.53 -0.70
C LYS A 94 -11.68 -4.43 -1.27
N VAL A 95 -10.42 -4.11 -0.98
CA VAL A 95 -9.28 -4.89 -1.48
C VAL A 95 -9.22 -6.25 -0.79
N LEU A 96 -9.38 -6.31 0.53
CA LEU A 96 -9.42 -7.57 1.27
C LEU A 96 -10.58 -8.48 0.81
N ALA A 97 -11.77 -7.91 0.60
CA ALA A 97 -12.92 -8.67 0.09
C ALA A 97 -12.65 -9.26 -1.30
N TYR A 98 -11.95 -8.52 -2.17
CA TYR A 98 -11.51 -9.04 -3.46
C TYR A 98 -10.56 -10.23 -3.29
N ILE A 99 -9.52 -10.09 -2.46
CA ILE A 99 -8.51 -11.12 -2.23
C ILE A 99 -9.16 -12.40 -1.68
N THR A 100 -10.01 -12.29 -0.66
CA THR A 100 -10.72 -13.43 -0.07
C THR A 100 -11.66 -14.12 -1.07
N GLN A 101 -12.23 -13.40 -2.02
CA GLN A 101 -13.05 -14.01 -3.08
C GLN A 101 -12.17 -14.69 -4.12
N ALA A 102 -11.05 -14.09 -4.49
CA ALA A 102 -10.12 -14.63 -5.46
C ALA A 102 -9.42 -15.90 -4.96
N SER A 103 -9.06 -15.97 -3.67
CA SER A 103 -8.41 -17.14 -3.06
C SER A 103 -9.32 -18.36 -2.93
N ARG A 104 -10.65 -18.19 -2.96
CA ARG A 104 -11.63 -19.29 -2.90
C ARG A 104 -11.94 -19.93 -4.26
N VAL A 105 -11.49 -19.31 -5.35
CA VAL A 105 -11.77 -19.75 -6.73
C VAL A 105 -10.54 -20.41 -7.36
N ALA A 106 -9.38 -20.32 -6.71
CA ALA A 106 -8.14 -21.01 -7.07
C ALA A 106 -8.06 -22.39 -6.40
#